data_AF-A0A6J6EC62-F1
#
_entry.id   AF-A0A6J6EC62-F1
#
_cell.length_a   1.000
_cell.length_b   1.000
_cell.length_c   1.000
_cell.angle_alpha   90.00
_cell.angle_beta   90.00
_cell.angle_gamma   90.00
#
_symmetry.space_group_name_H-M   'P 1'
#
loop_
_entity.id
_entity.type
_entity.pdbx_description
1 polymer ?
#
loop_
_entity_poly.entity_id
_entity_poly.type
_entity_poly.pdbx_seq_one_letter_code
_entity_poly.pdbx_strand_id
1 'polypeptide(L)' 'MNSFAPWHIVVLLIVGLVLFGSKKLPDSARSLGRSLRIFKSEMKELNNDDKNDKDGNSSADK' A
#
# COMPACT_ATOMS: atom_id res chain seq x y z
N MET A 1 -15.96 -10.35 24.59
CA MET A 1 -14.78 -10.43 23.70
C MET A 1 -15.26 -10.09 22.30
N ASN A 2 -15.07 -8.84 21.84
CA ASN A 2 -15.24 -8.42 20.42
C ASN A 2 -14.68 -6.98 20.29
N SER A 3 -13.39 -6.83 20.55
CA SER A 3 -12.71 -5.51 20.69
C SER A 3 -12.39 -4.80 19.37
N PHE A 4 -12.82 -5.36 18.24
CA PHE A 4 -12.67 -4.74 16.91
C PHE A 4 -14.01 -4.31 16.34
N ALA A 5 -14.84 -3.67 17.17
CA ALA A 5 -16.04 -3.01 16.68
C ALA A 5 -15.61 -1.92 15.67
N PRO A 6 -16.15 -1.92 14.43
CA PRO A 6 -15.93 -0.87 13.43
C PRO A 6 -16.11 0.56 13.97
N TRP A 7 -16.85 0.68 15.07
CA TRP A 7 -17.02 1.90 15.85
C TRP A 7 -15.71 2.62 16.22
N HIS A 8 -14.65 1.90 16.59
CA HIS A 8 -13.38 2.53 16.97
C HIS A 8 -12.74 3.28 15.81
N ILE A 9 -12.87 2.74 14.59
CA ILE A 9 -12.33 3.36 13.37
C ILE A 9 -13.09 4.65 13.06
N VAL A 10 -14.42 4.66 13.25
CA VAL A 10 -15.25 5.85 13.08
C VAL A 10 -14.83 6.95 14.05
N VAL A 11 -14.63 6.61 15.33
CA VAL A 11 -14.18 7.57 16.34
C VAL A 11 -12.79 8.13 15.98
N LEU A 12 -11.86 7.29 15.54
CA LEU A 12 -10.52 7.72 15.14
C LEU A 12 -10.56 8.64 13.92
N LEU A 13 -11.42 8.35 12.94
CA LEU A 13 -11.65 9.24 11.80
C LEU A 13 -12.20 10.60 12.24
N ILE A 14 -13.16 10.63 13.17
CA ILE A 14 -13.73 11.89 13.67
C ILE A 14 -12.64 12.70 14.39
N VAL A 15 -11.86 12.08 15.28
CA VAL A 15 -10.77 12.76 15.99
C VAL A 15 -9.71 13.26 15.01
N GLY A 16 -9.33 12.44 14.03
CA GLY A 16 -8.42 12.84 12.96
C GLY A 16 -8.96 14.01 12.14
N LEU A 17 -10.25 14.03 11.84
CA LEU A 17 -10.89 15.12 11.09
C LEU A 17 -10.89 16.44 11.87
N VAL A 18 -11.05 16.38 13.19
CA VAL A 18 -11.04 17.57 14.05
C VAL A 18 -9.62 18.14 14.18
N LEU A 19 -8.61 17.28 14.36
CA LEU A 19 -7.21 17.71 14.52
C LEU A 19 -6.58 18.18 13.20
N PHE A 20 -6.81 17.45 12.10
CA PHE A 20 -6.18 17.73 10.82
C PHE A 20 -7.09 18.56 9.89
N GLY A 21 -8.39 18.56 10.09
CA GLY A 21 -9.38 19.21 9.23
C GLY A 21 -9.84 18.33 8.07
N SER A 22 -11.08 18.56 7.61
CA SER A 22 -11.74 17.76 6.56
C SER A 22 -11.07 17.79 5.19
N LYS A 23 -10.28 18.83 4.91
CA LYS A 23 -9.52 18.96 3.67
C LYS A 23 -8.12 18.33 3.73
N LYS A 24 -7.46 18.30 4.89
CA LYS A 24 -6.06 17.83 4.96
C LYS A 24 -5.95 16.30 5.05
N LEU A 25 -6.92 15.63 5.67
CA LEU A 25 -6.93 14.17 5.72
C LEU A 25 -6.97 13.54 4.30
N PRO A 26 -7.90 13.91 3.40
CA PRO A 26 -7.90 13.39 2.04
C PRO A 26 -6.73 13.90 1.19
N ASP A 27 -6.26 15.12 1.40
CA ASP A 27 -5.15 15.69 0.62
C ASP A 27 -3.81 15.03 0.96
N SER A 28 -3.50 14.86 2.25
CA SER A 28 -2.34 14.10 2.73
C SER A 28 -2.42 12.64 2.32
N ALA A 29 -3.59 12.01 2.40
CA ALA A 29 -3.76 10.64 1.92
C ALA A 29 -3.54 10.52 0.40
N ARG A 30 -3.96 11.53 -0.38
CA ARG A 30 -3.74 11.56 -1.84
C ARG A 30 -2.27 11.73 -2.20
N SER A 31 -1.53 12.61 -1.52
CA SER A 31 -0.09 12.80 -1.78
C SER A 31 0.73 11.56 -1.39
N LEU A 32 0.45 10.99 -0.21
CA LEU A 32 1.05 9.73 0.24
C LEU A 32 0.67 8.58 -0.69
N GLY A 33 -0.58 8.51 -1.15
CA GLY A 33 -1.04 7.50 -2.10
C GLY A 33 -0.35 7.57 -3.46
N ARG A 34 -0.01 8.77 -3.95
CA ARG A 34 0.79 8.94 -5.18
C ARG A 34 2.22 8.41 -4.98
N SER A 35 2.86 8.73 -3.85
CA SER A 35 4.20 8.23 -3.53
C SER A 35 4.22 6.71 -3.38
N LEU A 36 3.24 6.13 -2.68
CA LEU A 36 3.09 4.69 -2.53
C LEU A 36 2.81 3.98 -3.85
N ARG A 37 2.07 4.61 -4.78
CA ARG A 37 1.82 4.05 -6.11
C ARG A 37 3.10 3.93 -6.92
N ILE A 38 3.94 4.98 -6.91
CA ILE A 38 5.23 4.98 -7.61
C ILE A 38 6.13 3.90 -7.00
N PHE A 39 6.28 3.91 -5.66
CA PHE A 39 7.07 2.91 -4.94
C PHE A 39 6.58 1.47 -5.20
N LYS A 40 5.27 1.25 -5.27
CA LYS A 40 4.69 -0.06 -5.58
C LYS A 40 4.96 -0.51 -7.01
N SER A 41 4.96 0.41 -7.99
CA SER A 41 5.30 0.09 -9.38
C SER A 41 6.76 -0.33 -9.51
N GLU A 42 7.68 0.43 -8.91
CA GLU A 42 9.12 0.11 -8.88
C GLU A 42 9.37 -1.23 -8.16
N MET A 43 8.75 -1.44 -7.00
CA MET A 43 8.85 -2.72 -6.28
C MET A 43 8.29 -3.90 -7.07
N LYS A 44 7.24 -3.68 -7.87
CA LYS A 44 6.63 -4.71 -8.72
C LYS A 44 7.56 -5.09 -9.87
N GLU A 45 8.27 -4.14 -10.46
CA GLU A 45 9.25 -4.37 -11.53
C GLU A 45 10.39 -5.27 -11.02
N LEU A 46 10.99 -4.91 -9.88
CA LEU A 46 12.01 -5.73 -9.21
C LEU A 46 11.52 -7.16 -8.92
N ASN A 47 10.28 -7.30 -8.46
CA ASN A 47 9.71 -8.60 -8.15
C ASN A 47 9.27 -9.41 -9.39
N ASN A 48 9.22 -8.81 -10.59
CA ASN A 48 8.97 -9.54 -11.85
C ASN A 48 10.28 -10.00 -12.49
N ASP A 49 11.36 -9.23 -12.39
CA ASP A 49 12.68 -9.65 -12.84
C ASP A 49 13.16 -10.90 -12.06
N ASP A 50 12.96 -10.92 -10.74
CA ASP A 50 13.23 -12.10 -9.88
C ASP A 50 12.41 -13.37 -10.23
N LYS A 51 11.29 -13.22 -10.96
CA LYS A 51 10.48 -14.37 -11.42
C LYS A 51 10.88 -14.87 -12.80
N ASN A 52 11.38 -14.00 -13.69
CA ASN A 52 11.82 -14.42 -15.02
C ASN A 52 13.17 -15.16 -15.00
N ASP A 53 14.03 -14.89 -14.03
CA ASP A 53 15.34 -15.57 -13.91
C ASP A 53 15.25 -17.02 -13.38
N LYS A 54 14.10 -17.45 -12.86
CA LYS A 54 13.93 -18.82 -12.31
C LYS A 54 13.35 -19.85 -13.27
N ASP A 55 12.84 -19.46 -14.44
CA ASP A 55 12.24 -20.39 -15.41
C ASP A 55 13.20 -20.79 -16.57
N GLY A 56 14.48 -20.37 -16.52
CA GLY A 56 15.45 -20.57 -17.60
C GLY A 56 16.52 -21.66 -17.44
N ASN A 57 16.72 -22.27 -16.25
CA ASN A 57 17.90 -23.11 -15.99
C ASN A 57 17.63 -24.63 -15.84
N SER A 58 16.69 -25.20 -16.61
CA SER A 58 16.46 -26.66 -16.58
C SER A 58 16.46 -27.35 -17.95
N SER A 59 16.96 -26.70 -19.01
CA SER A 59 16.91 -27.30 -20.36
C SER A 59 18.05 -26.86 -21.28
N ALA A 60 19.29 -26.99 -20.82
CA ALA A 60 20.48 -26.91 -21.68
C ALA A 60 21.45 -28.06 -21.39
N ASP A 61 20.98 -29.30 -21.56
CA ASP A 61 21.84 -30.46 -21.83
C ASP A 61 21.09 -31.39 -22.79
N LYS A 62 21.27 -31.13 -24.10
CA LYS A 62 21.04 -32.10 -25.16
C LYS A 62 21.97 -31.79 -26.33
#